data_AF-A0A9D4IRM6-F1
#
_entry.id   AF-A0A9D4IRM6-F1
#
_cell.length_a   1.000
_cell.length_b   1.000
_cell.length_c   1.000
_cell.angle_alpha   90.00
_cell.angle_beta   90.00
_cell.angle_gamma   90.00
#
_symmetry.space_group_name_H-M   'P 1'
#
loop_
_entity.id
_entity.type
_entity.pdbx_description
1 polymer ?
#
loop_
_entity_poly.entity_id
_entity_poly.type
_entity_poly.pdbx_seq_one_letter_code
_entity_poly.pdbx_strand_id
1 'polypeptide(L)' 'MYNRHFPDIDECVTNKQPCQNGATCNNLQNAYTCTCIPGWQGTNCDKGMRITLSVI' A
#
# COMPACT_ATOMS: atom_id res chain seq x y z
N MET A 1 -15.76 24.54 20.29
CA MET A 1 -14.49 24.45 19.55
C MET A 1 -14.44 23.07 18.90
N TYR A 2 -15.05 22.90 17.73
CA TYR A 2 -14.92 21.63 16.99
C TYR A 2 -13.46 21.51 16.58
N ASN A 3 -12.76 20.58 17.23
CA ASN A 3 -11.39 20.20 16.91
C ASN A 3 -11.31 19.99 15.40
N ARG A 4 -10.50 20.77 14.66
CA ARG A 4 -10.37 20.70 13.19
C ARG A 4 -9.68 19.42 12.71
N HIS A 5 -9.91 18.30 13.38
CA HIS A 5 -9.50 17.00 12.90
C HIS A 5 -10.56 16.53 11.91
N PHE A 6 -10.27 16.71 10.62
CA PHE A 6 -11.01 15.99 9.58
C PHE A 6 -10.95 14.50 9.93
N PRO A 7 -12.09 13.78 9.93
CA PRO A 7 -12.07 12.35 10.15
C PRO A 7 -11.12 11.72 9.15
N ASP A 8 -10.30 10.79 9.64
CA ASP A 8 -9.38 10.04 8.79
C ASP A 8 -10.16 9.32 7.68
N ILE A 9 -9.70 9.47 6.45
CA ILE A 9 -10.31 8.79 5.30
C ILE A 9 -9.57 7.48 5.13
N ASP A 10 -10.28 6.36 5.24
CA ASP A 10 -9.68 5.06 4.95
C ASP A 10 -9.41 4.94 3.44
N GLU A 11 -8.16 5.17 3.01
CA GLU A 11 -7.80 5.07 1.60
C GLU A 11 -7.81 3.62 1.10
N CYS A 12 -7.70 2.62 1.98
CA CYS A 12 -7.79 1.21 1.60
C CYS A 12 -9.19 0.85 1.10
N VAL A 13 -10.22 1.48 1.66
CA VAL A 13 -11.63 1.32 1.23
C VAL A 13 -11.97 2.29 0.10
N THR A 14 -11.56 3.55 0.22
CA THR A 14 -12.01 4.63 -0.67
C THR A 14 -11.35 4.55 -2.05
N ASN A 15 -10.08 4.13 -2.16
CA ASN A 15 -9.33 4.06 -3.43
C ASN A 15 -9.39 2.68 -4.12
N LYS A 16 -10.47 1.91 -3.95
CA LYS A 16 -10.69 0.59 -4.61
C LYS A 16 -9.47 -0.36 -4.49
N GLN A 17 -8.99 -0.61 -3.27
CA GLN A 17 -7.77 -1.40 -3.01
C GLN A 17 -6.53 -0.86 -3.75
N PRO A 18 -5.83 0.14 -3.17
CA PRO A 18 -4.67 0.74 -3.82
C PRO A 18 -3.48 -0.22 -3.97
N CYS A 19 -3.38 -1.23 -3.10
CA CYS A 19 -2.30 -2.21 -3.12
C CYS A 19 -2.62 -3.36 -4.07
N GLN A 20 -1.67 -3.71 -4.94
CA GLN A 20 -1.81 -4.75 -5.95
C GLN A 20 -1.12 -6.06 -5.57
N ASN A 21 -1.33 -7.11 -6.37
CA ASN A 21 -0.61 -8.38 -6.30
C ASN A 21 -0.72 -9.09 -4.93
N GLY A 22 -1.86 -8.96 -4.25
CA GLY A 22 -2.09 -9.59 -2.95
C GLY A 22 -1.38 -8.92 -1.77
N ALA A 23 -0.90 -7.68 -1.95
CA ALA A 23 -0.35 -6.87 -0.87
C ALA A 23 -1.43 -6.44 0.14
N THR A 24 -1.01 -6.24 1.39
CA THR A 24 -1.90 -5.77 2.47
C THR A 24 -1.89 -4.24 2.52
N CYS A 25 -3.08 -3.63 2.48
CA CYS A 25 -3.22 -2.18 2.66
C CYS A 25 -3.35 -1.82 4.14
N ASN A 26 -2.56 -0.86 4.59
CA ASN A 26 -2.61 -0.31 5.93
C ASN A 26 -2.99 1.17 5.86
N ASN A 27 -4.13 1.50 6.45
CA ASN A 27 -4.61 2.87 6.58
C ASN A 27 -3.80 3.63 7.66
N LEU A 28 -3.44 4.88 7.38
CA LEU A 28 -2.70 5.78 8.26
C LEU A 28 -3.38 7.15 8.28
N GLN A 29 -3.01 7.96 9.27
CA GLN A 29 -3.57 9.31 9.39
C GLN A 29 -3.25 10.18 8.14
N ASN A 30 -4.24 10.41 7.27
CA ASN A 30 -4.13 11.08 5.96
C ASN A 30 -3.22 10.39 4.92
N ALA A 31 -2.97 9.09 5.05
CA ALA A 31 -2.12 8.35 4.12
C ALA A 31 -2.39 6.85 4.17
N TYR A 32 -1.82 6.08 3.24
CA TYR A 32 -1.80 4.63 3.32
C TYR A 32 -0.42 4.08 3.03
N THR A 33 -0.19 2.82 3.43
CA THR A 33 1.00 2.05 3.07
C THR A 33 0.62 0.64 2.64
N CYS A 34 1.34 0.10 1.67
CA CYS A 34 1.17 -1.28 1.23
C CYS A 34 2.30 -2.17 1.75
N THR A 35 1.95 -3.25 2.42
CA THR A 35 2.88 -4.33 2.76
C THR A 35 2.94 -5.30 1.60
N CYS A 36 4.01 -5.22 0.82
CA CYS A 36 4.21 -6.07 -0.35
C CYS A 36 4.58 -7.50 0.05
N ILE A 37 4.05 -8.47 -0.70
CA ILE A 37 4.53 -9.85 -0.65
C ILE A 37 5.92 -9.97 -1.31
N PRO A 38 6.72 -10.99 -0.97
CA PRO A 38 8.02 -11.22 -1.58
C PRO A 38 7.95 -11.25 -3.11
N GLY A 39 8.88 -10.58 -3.78
CA GLY A 39 8.90 -10.47 -5.25
C GLY A 39 8.11 -9.28 -5.81
N TRP A 40 7.48 -8.46 -4.96
CA TRP A 40 6.82 -7.22 -5.36
C TRP A 40 7.35 -6.03 -4.56
N GLN A 41 7.38 -4.86 -5.21
CA GLN A 41 7.89 -3.61 -4.67
C GLN A 41 7.14 -2.42 -5.28
N GLY A 42 7.47 -1.20 -4.84
CA GLY A 42 6.75 0.02 -5.20
C GLY A 42 5.68 0.38 -4.18
N THR A 43 5.21 1.64 -4.22
CA THR A 43 4.22 2.17 -3.27
C THR A 43 2.95 1.34 -3.22
N ASN A 44 2.55 0.80 -4.37
CA ASN A 44 1.33 0.01 -4.52
C ASN A 44 1.63 -1.47 -4.74
N CYS A 45 2.88 -1.91 -4.52
CA CYS A 45 3.33 -3.26 -4.82
C CYS A 45 3.05 -3.69 -6.27
N ASP A 46 3.08 -2.73 -7.19
CA ASP A 46 2.79 -2.87 -8.62
C ASP A 46 4.02 -3.25 -9.45
N LYS A 47 5.22 -3.10 -8.88
CA LYS A 47 6.48 -3.39 -9.56
C LYS A 47 6.96 -4.77 -9.13
N GLY A 48 6.99 -5.70 -10.07
CA GLY A 48 7.65 -6.98 -9.86
C GLY A 48 9.12 -6.74 -9.56
N MET A 49 9.56 -7.14 -8.37
CA MET A 49 10.99 -7.26 -8.12
C MET A 49 11.45 -8.40 -9.00
N ARG A 50 12.27 -8.08 -10.01
CA ARG A 50 13.02 -9.10 -10.73
C ARG A 50 13.97 -9.72 -9.71
N ILE A 51 13.52 -10.79 -9.07
CA ILE A 51 14.42 -11.76 -8.47
C ILE A 51 15.09 -12.43 -9.67
N THR A 52 16.00 -11.72 -10.34
CA THR A 52 16.91 -12.40 -11.26
C THR A 52 17.49 -13.53 -10.43
N LEU A 53 17.27 -14.76 -10.89
CA LEU A 53 18.03 -15.93 -10.52
C LEU A 53 19.51 -15.64 -10.83
N SER A 54 20.13 -14.71 -10.09
CA SER A 54 21.54 -14.34 -10.20
C SER A 54 22.39 -15.27 -9.35
N VAL A 55 21.94 -16.52 -9.23
CA VAL A 55 22.74 -17.67 -8.79
C VAL A 55 22.45 -18.81 -9.76
N ILE A 56 22.69 -18.58 -11.05
CA ILE A 56 23.03 -19.63 -12.01
C ILE A 56 24.43 -19.31 -12.50
#